data_AF-A0A5U4E876-F1
#
_entry.id   AF-A0A5U4E876-F1
#
_cell.length_a   1.000
_cell.length_b   1.000
_cell.length_c   1.000
_cell.angle_alpha   90.00
_cell.angle_beta   90.00
_cell.angle_gamma   90.00
#
_symmetry.space_group_name_H-M   'P 1'
#
loop_
_entity.id
_entity.type
_entity.pdbx_description
1 polymer ?
#
loop_
_entity_poly.entity_id
_entity_poly.type
_entity_poly.pdbx_seq_one_letter_code
_entity_poly.pdbx_strand_id
1 'polypeptide(L)'
;MSVHAVFWDLNKTQGEQWKTNAGTYAYFSFTGDITSYIRFMYNIYMNSLPFFNLHKIDAFDLEIISKTSQGEYFFEYYLPVTD
;
A
#
# COMPACT_ATOMS: atom_id res chain seq x y z
N MET A 1 15.57 11.15 -6.77
CA MET A 1 14.41 10.77 -5.96
C MET A 1 14.88 9.70 -4.98
N SER A 2 14.89 9.98 -3.68
CA SER A 2 15.28 9.01 -2.65
C SER A 2 14.03 8.33 -2.11
N VAL A 3 13.92 7.02 -2.29
CA VAL A 3 12.86 6.21 -1.70
C VAL A 3 13.35 5.73 -0.34
N HIS A 4 12.65 6.13 0.73
CA HIS A 4 12.91 5.63 2.08
C HIS A 4 11.94 4.49 2.36
N ALA A 5 12.43 3.25 2.31
CA ALA A 5 11.66 2.09 2.72
C ALA A 5 11.63 2.03 4.26
N VAL A 6 10.43 2.02 4.84
CA VAL A 6 10.21 1.78 6.27
C VAL A 6 9.62 0.39 6.41
N PHE A 7 10.32 -0.48 7.11
CA PHE A 7 9.82 -1.81 7.46
C PHE A 7 9.10 -1.72 8.81
N TRP A 8 7.85 -2.18 8.86
CA TRP A 8 7.08 -2.23 10.11
C TRP A 8 7.53 -3.35 11.07
N ASP A 9 8.53 -4.15 10.68
CA ASP A 9 9.23 -5.11 11.55
C ASP A 9 10.52 -4.49 12.10
N LEU A 10 10.50 -4.18 13.41
CA LEU A 10 11.57 -3.49 14.11
C LEU A 10 12.87 -4.32 14.26
N ASN A 11 12.83 -5.62 13.92
CA ASN A 11 14.00 -6.49 13.99
C ASN A 11 14.87 -6.49 12.72
N LYS A 12 14.53 -5.68 11.70
CA LYS A 12 15.16 -5.77 10.37
C LYS A 12 15.99 -4.53 10.03
N THR A 13 17.16 -4.77 9.43
CA THR A 13 18.19 -3.75 9.16
C THR A 13 18.13 -3.19 7.73
N GLN A 14 18.63 -1.97 7.57
CA GLN A 14 18.84 -1.36 6.26
C GLN A 14 19.83 -2.18 5.42
N GLY A 15 19.53 -2.38 4.13
CA GLY A 15 20.44 -3.02 3.16
C GLY A 15 19.95 -4.36 2.59
N GLU A 16 18.82 -4.88 3.05
CA GLU A 16 18.23 -6.11 2.50
C GLU A 16 17.47 -5.84 1.19
N GLN A 17 17.75 -6.66 0.17
CA GLN A 17 16.96 -6.68 -1.06
C GLN A 17 15.86 -7.73 -0.94
N TRP A 18 14.61 -7.27 -0.97
CA TRP A 18 13.45 -8.14 -0.94
C TRP A 18 12.81 -8.16 -2.32
N LYS A 19 12.53 -9.37 -2.81
CA LYS A 19 11.78 -9.56 -4.05
C LYS A 19 10.30 -9.63 -3.71
N THR A 20 9.50 -8.83 -4.37
CA THR A 20 8.06 -9.02 -4.39
C THR A 20 7.74 -10.24 -5.26
N ASN A 21 6.67 -10.96 -4.93
CA ASN A 21 6.21 -12.05 -5.77
C ASN A 21 5.69 -11.48 -7.09
N ALA A 22 5.97 -12.15 -8.20
CA ALA A 22 5.29 -11.83 -9.46
C ALA A 22 3.81 -12.18 -9.32
N GLY A 23 2.92 -11.33 -9.84
CA GLY A 23 1.48 -11.55 -9.74
C GLY A 23 0.66 -10.30 -10.06
N THR A 24 -0.64 -10.40 -9.83
CA THR A 24 -1.60 -9.30 -10.01
C THR A 24 -1.67 -8.46 -8.74
N TYR A 25 -1.65 -7.14 -8.93
CA TYR A 25 -1.79 -6.17 -7.85
C TYR A 25 -2.96 -5.24 -8.13
N ALA A 26 -3.85 -5.09 -7.15
CA ALA A 26 -4.86 -4.03 -7.17
C ALA A 26 -4.18 -2.72 -6.74
N TYR A 27 -4.31 -1.69 -7.58
CA TYR A 27 -3.75 -0.36 -7.33
C TYR A 27 -4.82 0.58 -6.79
N PHE A 28 -4.50 1.25 -5.69
CA PHE A 28 -5.32 2.29 -5.08
C PHE A 28 -4.46 3.53 -4.83
N SER A 29 -5.06 4.71 -4.96
CA SER A 29 -4.39 5.95 -4.61
C SER A 29 -5.30 6.86 -3.78
N PHE A 30 -4.69 7.62 -2.88
CA PHE A 30 -5.39 8.54 -1.99
C PHE A 30 -4.53 9.77 -1.70
N THR A 31 -5.15 10.96 -1.73
CA THR A 31 -4.52 12.21 -1.28
C THR A 31 -5.26 12.74 -0.08
N GLY A 32 -4.52 13.06 0.99
CA GLY A 32 -5.08 13.69 2.18
C GLY A 32 -4.23 13.46 3.42
N ASP A 33 -4.89 13.50 4.59
CA ASP A 33 -4.26 13.21 5.87
C ASP A 33 -4.26 11.70 6.20
N ILE A 34 -3.45 11.31 7.19
CA ILE A 34 -3.28 9.92 7.63
C ILE A 34 -4.58 9.35 8.21
N THR A 35 -5.38 10.14 8.92
CA THR A 35 -6.65 9.68 9.51
C THR A 35 -7.66 9.31 8.43
N SER A 36 -7.75 10.12 7.39
CA SER A 36 -8.60 9.89 6.23
C SER A 36 -8.11 8.71 5.40
N TYR A 37 -6.78 8.52 5.30
CA TYR A 37 -6.19 7.35 4.66
C TYR A 37 -6.53 6.02 5.36
N ILE A 38 -6.54 5.98 6.70
CA ILE A 38 -6.97 4.77 7.44
C ILE A 38 -8.41 4.38 7.08
N ARG A 39 -9.31 5.37 6.93
CA ARG A 39 -10.70 5.13 6.51
C ARG A 39 -10.78 4.64 5.07
N PHE A 40 -9.93 5.17 4.19
CA PHE A 40 -9.80 4.71 2.81
C PHE A 40 -9.35 3.25 2.74
N MET A 41 -8.33 2.87 3.52
CA MET A 41 -7.89 1.47 3.63
C MET A 41 -9.02 0.54 4.10
N TYR A 42 -9.76 0.93 5.13
CA TYR A 42 -10.92 0.15 5.59
C TYR A 42 -11.95 -0.06 4.47
N ASN A 43 -12.21 0.98 3.65
CA ASN A 43 -13.13 0.88 2.53
C ASN A 43 -12.64 -0.11 1.45
N ILE A 44 -11.34 -0.11 1.13
CA ILE A 44 -10.74 -1.07 0.19
C ILE A 44 -11.07 -2.49 0.62
N TYR A 45 -10.77 -2.83 1.87
CA TYR A 45 -10.95 -4.19 2.39
C TYR A 45 -12.41 -4.60 2.52
N MET A 46 -13.27 -3.69 2.98
CA MET A 46 -14.66 -4.04 3.30
C MET A 46 -15.61 -3.94 2.10
N ASN A 47 -15.30 -3.11 1.10
CA ASN A 47 -16.20 -2.86 -0.01
C ASN A 47 -15.54 -3.10 -1.36
N SER A 48 -14.38 -2.50 -1.65
CA SER A 48 -13.79 -2.56 -2.98
C SER A 48 -13.38 -3.99 -3.38
N LEU A 49 -12.67 -4.71 -2.50
CA LEU A 49 -12.24 -6.08 -2.81
C LEU A 49 -13.45 -7.02 -3.00
N PRO A 50 -14.45 -7.07 -2.10
CA PRO A 50 -15.64 -7.88 -2.32
C PRO A 50 -16.43 -7.50 -3.58
N PHE A 51 -16.53 -6.20 -3.89
CA PHE A 51 -17.27 -5.72 -5.07
C PHE A 51 -16.69 -6.25 -6.38
N PHE A 52 -15.36 -6.35 -6.47
CA PHE A 52 -14.66 -6.90 -7.64
C PHE A 52 -14.38 -8.40 -7.53
N ASN A 53 -14.88 -9.07 -6.48
CA ASN A 53 -14.57 -10.48 -6.17
C ASN A 53 -13.04 -10.75 -6.12
N LEU A 54 -12.27 -9.80 -5.58
CA LEU A 54 -10.83 -9.92 -5.41
C LEU A 54 -10.50 -10.42 -4.01
N HIS A 55 -9.53 -11.33 -3.92
CA HIS A 55 -9.03 -11.86 -2.66
C HIS A 55 -7.58 -11.44 -2.43
N LYS A 56 -7.28 -10.90 -1.24
CA LYS A 56 -5.90 -10.62 -0.84
C LYS A 56 -5.10 -11.91 -0.75
N ILE A 57 -3.89 -11.90 -1.30
CA ILE A 57 -2.92 -13.00 -1.17
C ILE A 57 -2.06 -12.75 0.08
N ASP A 58 -1.60 -13.83 0.71
CA ASP A 58 -0.60 -13.77 1.79
C ASP A 58 0.81 -13.46 1.25
N ALA A 59 1.00 -12.20 0.88
CA ALA A 59 2.25 -11.64 0.38
C ALA A 59 2.41 -10.18 0.84
N PHE A 60 3.61 -9.62 0.68
CA PHE A 60 3.87 -8.22 0.97
C PHE A 60 3.07 -7.30 0.03
N ASP A 61 2.34 -6.36 0.61
CA ASP A 61 1.83 -5.18 -0.07
C ASP A 61 2.91 -4.10 -0.15
N LEU A 62 2.73 -3.16 -1.08
CA LEU A 62 3.63 -2.04 -1.27
C LEU A 62 2.86 -0.74 -1.10
N GLU A 63 3.33 0.09 -0.18
CA GLU A 63 2.82 1.44 0.05
C GLU A 63 3.92 2.45 -0.25
N ILE A 64 3.62 3.42 -1.11
CA ILE A 64 4.50 4.54 -1.44
C ILE A 64 3.83 5.81 -0.94
N ILE A 65 4.51 6.51 -0.03
CA ILE A 65 4.00 7.73 0.59
C ILE A 65 4.89 8.89 0.16
N SER A 66 4.29 9.91 -0.43
CA SER A 66 4.96 11.14 -0.82
C SER A 66 4.19 12.37 -0.30
N LYS A 67 4.82 13.54 -0.34
CA LYS A 67 4.14 14.80 -0.04
C LYS A 67 3.79 15.53 -1.34
N THR A 68 2.56 16.02 -1.43
CA THR A 68 2.13 16.87 -2.55
C THR A 68 2.73 18.27 -2.42
N SER A 69 2.70 19.05 -3.51
CA SER A 69 3.14 20.45 -3.50
C SER A 69 2.31 21.33 -2.55
N GLN A 70 1.14 20.87 -2.13
CA GLN A 70 0.21 21.55 -1.23
C GLN A 70 0.40 21.15 0.23
N GLY A 71 1.33 20.22 0.52
CA GLY A 71 1.68 19.78 1.87
C GLY A 71 0.87 18.58 2.39
N GLU A 72 -0.05 18.05 1.59
CA GLU A 72 -0.80 16.83 1.88
C GLU A 72 0.06 15.58 1.62
N TYR A 73 -0.37 14.43 2.12
CA TYR A 73 0.24 13.16 1.76
C TYR A 73 -0.47 12.56 0.54
N PHE A 74 0.31 11.98 -0.36
CA PHE A 74 -0.15 11.15 -1.46
C PHE A 74 0.31 9.72 -1.21
N PHE A 75 -0.66 8.81 -1.16
CA PHE A 75 -0.49 7.40 -0.88
C PHE A 75 -0.80 6.60 -2.13
N GLU A 76 0.12 5.72 -2.50
CA GLU A 76 -0.06 4.71 -3.53
C GLU A 76 0.02 3.34 -2.87
N TYR A 77 -1.03 2.53 -3.03
CA TYR A 77 -1.16 1.24 -2.37
C TYR A 77 -1.34 0.13 -3.40
N TYR A 78 -0.40 -0.79 -3.43
CA TYR A 78 -0.38 -1.96 -4.30
C TYR A 78 -0.63 -3.21 -3.46
N LEU A 79 -1.83 -3.77 -3.58
CA LEU A 79 -2.24 -4.95 -2.84
C LEU A 79 -2.18 -6.20 -3.73
N PRO A 80 -1.41 -7.24 -3.37
CA PRO A 80 -1.41 -8.50 -4.13
C PRO A 80 -2.76 -9.20 -4.01
N VAL A 81 -3.35 -9.54 -5.15
CA VAL A 81 -4.71 -10.12 -5.24
C VAL A 81 -4.80 -11.28 -6.23
N THR A 82 -5.81 -12.12 -6.05
CA THR A 82 -6.30 -13.12 -7.01
C THR A 82 -7.80 -12.94 -7.23
N ASP A 83 -8.29 -13.38 -8.39
CA ASP A 83 -9.70 -13.60 -8.71
C ASP A 83 -10.16 -15.04 -8.38
#